data_AF-B4NI47-F1
#
_entry.id   AF-B4NI47-F1
#
_cell.length_a   1.000
_cell.length_b   1.000
_cell.length_c   1.000
_cell.angle_alpha   90.00
_cell.angle_beta   90.00
_cell.angle_gamma   90.00
#
_symmetry.space_group_name_H-M   'P 1'
#
loop_
_entity.id
_entity.type
_entity.pdbx_description
1 polymer ?
#
loop_
_entity_poly.entity_id
_entity_poly.type
_entity_poly.pdbx_seq_one_letter_code
_entity_poly.pdbx_strand_id
1 'polypeptide(L)'
;MKMIGSDYVLEAHNIFHTTEVDGGGCFNGAGNSALVLKGVNLTVHSGEVMAILGSKGSGKRALLDVISRRSDGSTRGQVLLNGSPLSRALFQQRCGYVTQSCTFVPGLTVAQTLHYTPTILSGYLKSSKVRQVLADLALSQVAHKRVEYLNISEARRLAIGIQLVRDPVMLLLDEPTQGLDPLSAYLLISILSNTAKKTGCGILLSLEKPRSDVFPFLDRALFLCLGGVVYSGGTRAMLEYFHGIGFPCPQLENPLMYYLCLSTVDRRSRDRFLESSQQIEALVERFSRETPISDAPINNMGSGKVPLAYGKPGELKVWIMLYLKLLASTFSCGMVGMKTLFLRLLLLPLTMGILWAFYTNVGDDGHGFFTRNGMILNILGLSYGCGILTTISLFPIWRKKFSQDTPEGLYSGTTLLIAYNAVSIPFSAVSAVIASCVIYPLLLDAKYNNGTIFAYLLVALWSSYVLAEQLSIAFLLVVKVPFNAAIAVTYVLVISLALASGTVRSFKGLQPWLQDNTKGTHTRYASSLLHSIAFQSRKLNCTPTASVICPKPADFMHERLGLPDPDETIDVAASCAFAVGLAAFNMLLYLFPMPRCVRQKFKD
;
A
#
# COMPACT_ATOMS: atom_id res chain seq x y z
N MET A 1 15.96 -7.39 33.73
CA MET A 1 16.00 -6.01 33.22
C MET A 1 14.71 -5.33 33.70
N LYS A 2 14.78 -4.54 34.79
CA LYS A 2 13.63 -3.74 35.26
C LYS A 2 13.33 -2.71 34.17
N MET A 3 12.25 -2.89 33.43
CA MET A 3 11.73 -1.84 32.54
C MET A 3 11.28 -0.71 33.46
N ILE A 4 11.96 0.43 33.37
CA ILE A 4 11.58 1.66 34.06
C ILE A 4 10.22 2.05 33.48
N GLY A 5 9.14 1.68 34.17
CA GLY A 5 7.80 2.13 33.87
C GLY A 5 7.73 3.62 34.17
N SER A 6 8.03 4.44 33.17
CA SER A 6 7.60 5.83 33.20
C SER A 6 6.09 5.80 33.00
N ASP A 7 5.35 6.32 33.98
CA ASP A 7 3.89 6.43 33.91
C ASP A 7 3.51 7.39 32.79
N TYR A 8 3.20 6.82 31.62
CA TYR A 8 2.72 7.61 30.50
C TYR A 8 1.22 7.87 30.63
N VAL A 9 0.79 9.09 30.34
CA VAL A 9 -0.61 9.50 30.38
C VAL A 9 -0.95 10.13 29.03
N LEU A 10 -1.94 9.57 28.34
CA LEU A 10 -2.55 10.14 27.15
C LEU A 10 -3.80 10.88 27.58
N GLU A 11 -3.88 12.18 27.29
CA GLU A 11 -5.02 13.01 27.61
C GLU A 11 -5.57 13.67 26.35
N ALA A 12 -6.88 13.78 26.29
CA ALA A 12 -7.59 14.41 25.20
C ALA A 12 -8.63 15.32 25.82
N HIS A 13 -8.47 16.62 25.55
CA HIS A 13 -9.21 17.72 26.17
C HIS A 13 -10.01 18.49 25.13
N ASN A 14 -11.31 18.53 25.35
CA ASN A 14 -12.31 19.29 24.61
C ASN A 14 -12.23 19.11 23.09
N ILE A 15 -12.17 17.85 22.64
CA ILE A 15 -11.99 17.54 21.22
C ILE A 15 -13.29 17.77 20.46
N PHE A 16 -13.25 18.71 19.50
CA PHE A 16 -14.25 18.85 18.45
C PHE A 16 -13.64 18.53 17.11
N HIS A 17 -14.36 17.79 16.28
CA HIS A 17 -13.88 17.44 14.95
C HIS A 17 -14.99 17.55 13.92
N THR A 18 -14.71 18.27 12.85
CA THR A 18 -15.60 18.42 11.69
C THR A 18 -14.96 17.80 10.47
N THR A 19 -15.68 16.90 9.80
CA THR A 19 -15.28 16.29 8.53
C THR A 19 -16.11 16.84 7.39
N GLU A 20 -15.51 17.00 6.22
CA GLU A 20 -16.26 17.25 4.99
C GLU A 20 -17.00 15.98 4.58
N VAL A 21 -18.31 16.09 4.34
CA VAL A 21 -19.13 15.00 3.79
C VAL A 21 -19.01 15.08 2.27
N ASP A 22 -18.41 14.06 1.66
CA ASP A 22 -18.16 14.04 0.23
C ASP A 22 -19.46 14.03 -0.58
N GLY A 23 -19.74 15.15 -1.24
CA GLY A 23 -20.71 15.26 -2.33
C GLY A 23 -20.15 14.68 -3.63
N GLY A 24 -19.92 13.37 -3.66
CA GLY A 24 -19.65 12.58 -4.87
C GLY A 24 -18.82 13.24 -5.98
N GLY A 25 -17.49 13.16 -5.91
CA GLY A 25 -16.58 13.41 -7.05
C GLY A 25 -15.36 14.27 -6.71
N CYS A 26 -14.20 13.99 -7.33
CA CYS A 26 -12.95 14.72 -7.08
C CYS A 26 -12.91 16.17 -7.58
N PHE A 27 -13.94 16.59 -8.33
CA PHE A 27 -14.05 17.93 -8.92
C PHE A 27 -15.20 18.76 -8.34
N ASN A 28 -16.02 18.20 -7.45
CA ASN A 28 -17.09 18.94 -6.77
C ASN A 28 -16.57 19.48 -5.44
N GLY A 29 -16.13 20.74 -5.44
CA GLY A 29 -15.51 21.42 -4.30
C GLY A 29 -16.46 21.98 -3.23
N ALA A 30 -17.71 21.49 -3.14
CA ALA A 30 -18.68 21.97 -2.15
C ALA A 30 -19.19 20.79 -1.30
N GLY A 31 -18.34 20.31 -0.39
CA GLY A 31 -18.74 19.33 0.63
C GLY A 31 -19.37 20.03 1.83
N ASN A 32 -20.54 19.56 2.29
CA ASN A 32 -21.10 20.02 3.55
C ASN A 32 -20.22 19.53 4.71
N SER A 33 -19.76 20.44 5.58
CA SER A 33 -19.02 20.05 6.79
C SER A 33 -19.97 19.51 7.85
N ALA A 34 -19.74 18.29 8.33
CA ALA A 34 -20.49 17.70 9.43
C ALA A 34 -19.63 17.63 10.70
N LEU A 35 -20.20 18.04 11.83
CA LEU A 35 -19.58 17.90 13.15
C LEU A 35 -19.71 16.45 13.62
N VAL A 36 -18.57 15.76 13.75
CA VAL A 36 -18.50 14.34 14.11
C VAL A 36 -18.22 14.13 15.60
N LEU A 37 -17.39 14.98 16.22
CA LEU A 37 -17.07 14.92 17.64
C LEU A 37 -17.41 16.23 18.35
N LYS A 38 -17.98 16.14 19.55
CA LYS A 38 -18.53 17.25 20.34
C LYS A 38 -17.92 17.25 21.75
N GLY A 39 -16.81 17.98 21.93
CA GLY A 39 -16.20 18.22 23.25
C GLY A 39 -15.78 16.94 23.98
N VAL A 40 -15.09 16.02 23.30
CA VAL A 40 -14.71 14.72 23.88
C VAL A 40 -13.53 14.88 24.85
N ASN A 41 -13.71 14.37 26.07
CA ASN A 41 -12.68 14.30 27.11
C ASN A 41 -12.34 12.83 27.46
N LEU A 42 -11.05 12.49 27.47
CA LEU A 42 -10.58 11.19 27.96
C LEU A 42 -9.14 11.27 28.47
N THR A 43 -8.79 10.34 29.34
CA THR A 43 -7.44 10.17 29.89
C THR A 43 -7.09 8.68 29.92
N VAL A 44 -5.86 8.25 29.65
CA VAL A 44 -5.44 6.84 29.75
C VAL A 44 -4.04 6.74 30.28
N HIS A 45 -3.83 5.86 31.25
CA HIS A 45 -2.53 5.64 31.85
C HIS A 45 -1.83 4.42 31.24
N SER A 46 -0.51 4.40 31.40
CA SER A 46 0.37 3.28 31.09
C SER A 46 -0.13 1.99 31.76
N GLY A 47 -0.25 0.93 30.97
CA GLY A 47 -0.70 -0.38 31.44
C GLY A 47 -2.21 -0.55 31.61
N GLU A 48 -3.01 0.50 31.36
CA GLU A 48 -4.46 0.42 31.36
C GLU A 48 -5.02 0.06 29.97
N VAL A 49 -6.16 -0.63 29.97
CA VAL A 49 -6.98 -0.86 28.78
C VAL A 49 -8.25 -0.03 28.85
N MET A 50 -8.42 0.89 27.91
CA MET A 50 -9.63 1.71 27.77
C MET A 50 -10.47 1.26 26.56
N ALA A 51 -11.73 0.93 26.83
CA ALA A 51 -12.71 0.61 25.79
C ALA A 51 -13.49 1.84 25.35
N ILE A 52 -13.52 2.11 24.04
CA ILE A 52 -14.38 3.10 23.40
C ILE A 52 -15.61 2.36 22.86
N LEU A 53 -16.75 2.61 23.49
CA LEU A 53 -18.03 1.99 23.21
C LEU A 53 -18.95 2.98 22.52
N GLY A 54 -19.72 2.50 21.56
CA GLY A 54 -20.66 3.34 20.81
C GLY A 54 -21.24 2.62 19.60
N SER A 55 -22.39 3.07 19.13
CA SER A 55 -23.03 2.54 17.94
C SER A 55 -22.22 2.80 16.66
N LYS A 56 -22.63 2.19 15.54
CA LYS A 56 -22.05 2.53 14.23
C LYS A 56 -22.37 4.00 13.91
N GLY A 57 -21.36 4.74 13.46
CA GLY A 57 -21.50 6.16 13.17
C GLY A 57 -21.46 7.07 14.40
N SER A 58 -21.18 6.55 15.61
CA SER A 58 -21.10 7.41 16.79
C SER A 58 -19.89 8.35 16.80
N GLY A 59 -18.79 7.98 16.12
CA GLY A 59 -17.55 8.75 16.07
C GLY A 59 -16.30 8.01 16.59
N LYS A 60 -16.41 6.72 16.97
CA LYS A 60 -15.27 5.93 17.53
C LYS A 60 -14.01 5.99 16.67
N ARG A 61 -14.13 5.65 15.38
CA ARG A 61 -13.00 5.68 14.43
C ARG A 61 -12.48 7.10 14.22
N ALA A 62 -13.37 8.10 14.16
CA ALA A 62 -12.98 9.50 14.04
C ALA A 62 -12.16 9.96 15.27
N LEU A 63 -12.54 9.53 16.48
CA LEU A 63 -11.79 9.82 17.70
C LEU A 63 -10.39 9.18 17.66
N LEU A 64 -10.29 7.90 17.27
CA LEU A 64 -8.98 7.24 17.10
C LEU A 64 -8.12 7.92 16.01
N ASP A 65 -8.73 8.36 14.91
CA ASP A 65 -8.05 9.08 13.84
C ASP A 65 -7.60 10.49 14.29
N VAL A 66 -8.37 11.17 15.15
CA VAL A 66 -7.98 12.46 15.74
C VAL A 66 -6.80 12.29 16.71
N ILE A 67 -6.86 11.31 17.61
CA ILE A 67 -5.78 11.01 18.58
C ILE A 67 -4.50 10.62 17.84
N SER A 68 -4.61 9.80 16.79
CA SER A 68 -3.46 9.39 15.96
C SER A 68 -2.95 10.48 15.01
N ARG A 69 -3.57 11.67 15.01
CA ARG A 69 -3.28 12.79 14.08
C ARG A 69 -3.36 12.36 12.61
N ARG A 70 -4.31 11.45 12.30
CA ARG A 70 -4.64 10.95 10.96
C ARG A 70 -5.96 11.51 10.41
N SER A 71 -6.73 12.21 11.24
CA SER A 71 -8.02 12.80 10.86
C SER A 71 -7.87 13.84 9.74
N ASP A 72 -8.75 13.76 8.75
CA ASP A 72 -8.89 14.76 7.70
C ASP A 72 -10.01 15.74 8.11
N GLY A 73 -9.72 17.05 8.22
CA GLY A 73 -10.70 18.07 8.61
C GLY A 73 -10.20 19.03 9.68
N SER A 74 -11.08 19.94 10.13
CA SER A 74 -10.78 20.87 11.22
C SER A 74 -10.99 20.19 12.57
N THR A 75 -10.00 20.32 13.45
CA THR A 75 -10.03 19.76 14.80
C THR A 75 -9.72 20.86 15.80
N ARG A 76 -10.57 21.02 16.82
CA ARG A 76 -10.36 21.89 17.99
C ARG A 76 -10.14 21.02 19.23
N GLY A 77 -9.50 21.59 20.25
CA GLY A 77 -9.08 20.86 21.45
C GLY A 77 -7.60 20.44 21.41
N GLN A 78 -7.15 19.80 22.48
CA GLN A 78 -5.75 19.39 22.65
C GLN A 78 -5.65 17.89 22.94
N VAL A 79 -4.68 17.24 22.30
CA VAL A 79 -4.27 15.87 22.64
C VAL A 79 -2.87 15.97 23.22
N LEU A 80 -2.70 15.55 24.47
CA LEU A 80 -1.47 15.62 25.22
C LEU A 80 -0.96 14.21 25.51
N LEU A 81 0.36 14.04 25.48
CA LEU A 81 1.06 12.87 26.00
C LEU A 81 2.03 13.35 27.07
N ASN A 82 1.81 12.94 28.32
CA ASN A 82 2.54 13.40 29.51
C ASN A 82 2.56 14.95 29.62
N GLY A 83 1.41 15.58 29.41
CA GLY A 83 1.26 17.04 29.42
C GLY A 83 1.85 17.78 28.20
N SER A 84 2.52 17.08 27.28
CA SER A 84 3.08 17.69 26.06
C SER A 84 2.16 17.49 24.85
N PRO A 85 2.01 18.47 23.95
CA PRO A 85 1.13 18.35 22.79
C PRO A 85 1.58 17.24 21.85
N LEU A 86 0.68 16.28 21.59
CA LEU A 86 0.94 15.13 20.72
C LEU A 86 0.95 15.58 19.26
N SER A 87 2.15 15.76 18.71
CA SER A 87 2.36 15.99 17.28
C SER A 87 2.26 14.68 16.48
N ARG A 88 2.00 14.79 15.17
CA ARG A 88 1.97 13.61 14.28
C ARG A 88 3.30 12.86 14.27
N ALA A 89 4.42 13.59 14.29
CA ALA A 89 5.75 12.99 14.33
C ALA A 89 5.97 12.22 15.64
N LEU A 90 5.55 12.80 16.78
CA LEU A 90 5.64 12.15 18.09
C LEU A 90 4.77 10.89 18.14
N PHE A 91 3.53 10.94 17.63
CA PHE A 91 2.67 9.75 17.55
C PHE A 91 3.32 8.63 16.73
N GLN A 92 3.80 8.91 15.51
CA GLN A 92 4.48 7.93 14.65
C GLN A 92 5.77 7.35 15.29
N GLN A 93 6.39 8.14 16.16
CA GLN A 93 7.58 7.79 16.91
C GLN A 93 7.29 7.17 18.27
N ARG A 94 6.06 7.02 18.76
CA ARG A 94 5.85 6.52 20.14
C ARG A 94 4.64 5.61 20.28
N CYS A 95 3.70 5.70 19.35
CA CYS A 95 2.41 5.05 19.44
C CYS A 95 2.20 4.13 18.23
N GLY A 96 1.39 3.09 18.43
CA GLY A 96 0.90 2.22 17.36
C GLY A 96 -0.56 2.50 17.06
N TYR A 97 -0.97 2.30 15.81
CA TYR A 97 -2.39 2.25 15.44
C TYR A 97 -2.63 1.03 14.55
N VAL A 98 -3.59 0.20 14.94
CA VAL A 98 -4.03 -0.96 14.15
C VAL A 98 -5.41 -0.66 13.60
N THR A 99 -5.52 -0.60 12.28
CA THR A 99 -6.78 -0.36 11.57
C THR A 99 -7.62 -1.63 11.47
N GLN A 100 -8.92 -1.43 11.26
CA GLN A 100 -9.89 -2.51 11.04
C GLN A 100 -9.53 -3.43 9.86
N SER A 101 -8.89 -2.93 8.79
CA SER A 101 -8.36 -3.79 7.71
C SER A 101 -6.84 -3.90 7.82
N CYS A 102 -6.32 -5.12 7.68
CA CYS A 102 -4.88 -5.39 7.73
C CYS A 102 -4.50 -6.19 6.49
N THR A 103 -3.59 -5.63 5.68
CA THR A 103 -3.06 -6.33 4.50
C THR A 103 -1.62 -6.74 4.80
N PHE A 104 -1.33 -8.02 4.56
CA PHE A 104 0.01 -8.58 4.73
C PHE A 104 0.64 -8.85 3.38
N VAL A 105 1.97 -8.96 3.37
CA VAL A 105 2.71 -9.36 2.17
C VAL A 105 2.62 -10.88 2.04
N PRO A 106 2.05 -11.40 0.95
CA PRO A 106 1.90 -12.83 0.74
C PRO A 106 3.26 -13.51 0.53
N GLY A 107 3.29 -14.83 0.70
CA GLY A 107 4.51 -15.65 0.68
C GLY A 107 5.33 -15.63 1.97
N LEU A 108 5.17 -14.63 2.85
CA LEU A 108 5.90 -14.55 4.12
C LEU A 108 5.25 -15.41 5.22
N THR A 109 6.05 -15.84 6.19
CA THR A 109 5.57 -16.45 7.44
C THR A 109 5.21 -15.39 8.49
N VAL A 110 4.49 -15.80 9.54
CA VAL A 110 4.20 -14.94 10.71
C VAL A 110 5.49 -14.38 11.32
N ALA A 111 6.49 -15.23 11.58
CA ALA A 111 7.77 -14.83 12.14
C ALA A 111 8.55 -13.90 11.21
N GLN A 112 8.57 -14.18 9.90
CA GLN A 112 9.21 -13.31 8.91
C GLN A 112 8.52 -11.94 8.83
N THR A 113 7.19 -11.91 8.91
CA THR A 113 6.43 -10.65 8.87
C THR A 113 6.80 -9.74 10.04
N LEU A 114 6.92 -10.30 11.25
CA LEU A 114 7.39 -9.57 12.44
C LEU A 114 8.87 -9.19 12.34
N HIS A 115 9.71 -10.09 11.81
CA HIS A 115 11.13 -9.85 11.64
C HIS A 115 11.45 -8.76 10.60
N TYR A 116 10.63 -8.61 9.57
CA TYR A 116 10.79 -7.57 8.55
C TYR A 116 10.07 -6.25 8.88
N THR A 117 9.47 -6.12 10.08
CA THR A 117 8.95 -4.84 10.56
C THR A 117 10.10 -3.84 10.74
N PRO A 118 10.03 -2.62 10.18
CA PRO A 118 11.06 -1.61 10.37
C PRO A 118 11.17 -1.17 11.84
N THR A 119 12.31 -1.46 12.47
CA THR A 119 12.61 -1.08 13.86
C THR A 119 14.07 -0.67 14.04
N ILE A 120 14.35 0.08 15.11
CA ILE A 120 15.73 0.40 15.49
C ILE A 120 16.49 -0.86 15.91
N LEU A 121 15.80 -1.86 16.46
CA LEU A 121 16.41 -3.12 16.88
C LEU A 121 17.09 -3.84 15.72
N SER A 122 18.22 -4.49 15.99
CA SER A 122 18.99 -5.25 15.00
C SER A 122 19.51 -6.55 15.61
N GLY A 123 19.88 -7.50 14.74
CA GLY A 123 20.49 -8.77 15.13
C GLY A 123 19.70 -9.52 16.20
N TYR A 124 20.41 -10.01 17.22
CA TYR A 124 19.84 -10.83 18.30
C TYR A 124 18.72 -10.13 19.08
N LEU A 125 18.84 -8.82 19.35
CA LEU A 125 17.82 -8.07 20.09
C LEU A 125 16.48 -8.06 19.34
N LYS A 126 16.52 -7.92 18.02
CA LYS A 126 15.32 -7.98 17.19
C LYS A 126 14.69 -9.38 17.22
N SER A 127 15.50 -10.42 17.04
CA SER A 127 15.03 -11.81 17.08
C SER A 127 14.44 -12.19 18.44
N SER A 128 15.04 -11.70 19.53
CA SER A 128 14.53 -11.88 20.89
C SER A 128 13.18 -11.17 21.08
N LYS A 129 13.06 -9.90 20.68
CA LYS A 129 11.78 -9.16 20.75
C LYS A 129 10.69 -9.82 19.90
N VAL A 130 11.02 -10.31 18.69
CA VAL A 130 10.07 -11.04 17.84
C VAL A 130 9.58 -12.31 18.53
N ARG A 131 10.48 -13.10 19.14
CA ARG A 131 10.11 -14.30 19.90
C ARG A 131 9.23 -13.97 21.10
N GLN A 132 9.54 -12.88 21.81
CA GLN A 132 8.70 -12.39 22.90
C GLN A 132 7.30 -12.02 22.41
N VAL A 133 7.17 -11.26 21.32
CA VAL A 133 5.86 -10.87 20.77
C VAL A 133 5.07 -12.08 20.27
N LEU A 134 5.73 -13.07 19.67
CA LEU A 134 5.10 -14.34 19.28
C LEU A 134 4.52 -15.08 20.50
N ALA A 135 5.25 -15.10 21.61
CA ALA A 135 4.78 -15.72 22.85
C ALA A 135 3.64 -14.93 23.49
N ASP A 136 3.79 -13.60 23.63
CA ASP A 136 2.81 -12.71 24.25
C ASP A 136 1.46 -12.74 23.51
N LEU A 137 1.47 -12.90 22.18
CA LEU A 137 0.27 -12.99 21.36
C LEU A 137 -0.23 -14.42 21.09
N ALA A 138 0.38 -15.43 21.73
CA ALA A 138 0.07 -16.85 21.51
C ALA A 138 0.12 -17.24 20.01
N LEU A 139 1.13 -16.76 19.28
CA LEU A 139 1.40 -17.03 17.87
C LEU A 139 2.59 -17.98 17.65
N SER A 140 3.24 -18.47 18.71
CA SER A 140 4.42 -19.35 18.62
C SER A 140 4.17 -20.61 17.78
N GLN A 141 2.98 -21.23 17.90
CA GLN A 141 2.62 -22.44 17.14
C GLN A 141 2.45 -22.18 15.64
N VAL A 142 2.08 -20.95 15.26
CA VAL A 142 1.87 -20.55 13.86
C VAL A 142 3.01 -19.68 13.32
N ALA A 143 4.14 -19.59 14.04
CA ALA A 143 5.27 -18.74 13.68
C ALA A 143 5.81 -19.02 12.26
N HIS A 144 5.81 -20.28 11.83
CA HIS A 144 6.27 -20.72 10.51
C HIS A 144 5.15 -20.85 9.48
N LYS A 145 3.89 -20.64 9.87
CA LYS A 145 2.74 -20.65 8.97
C LYS A 145 2.78 -19.41 8.07
N ARG A 146 2.45 -19.58 6.79
CA ARG A 146 2.34 -18.45 5.84
C ARG A 146 1.10 -17.62 6.14
N VAL A 147 1.21 -16.31 5.89
CA VAL A 147 0.16 -15.36 6.25
C VAL A 147 -1.16 -15.60 5.50
N GLU A 148 -1.09 -16.15 4.29
CA GLU A 148 -2.27 -16.50 3.46
C GLU A 148 -3.18 -17.57 4.09
N TYR A 149 -2.63 -18.42 4.96
CA TYR A 149 -3.37 -19.53 5.57
C TYR A 149 -3.83 -19.22 7.00
N LEU A 150 -3.64 -17.99 7.47
CA LEU A 150 -4.03 -17.61 8.82
C LEU A 150 -5.54 -17.48 8.97
N ASN A 151 -6.04 -17.90 10.12
CA ASN A 151 -7.41 -17.60 10.52
C ASN A 151 -7.55 -16.11 10.86
N ILE A 152 -8.79 -15.59 10.87
CA ILE A 152 -9.06 -14.17 11.14
C ILE A 152 -8.47 -13.75 12.50
N SER A 153 -8.61 -14.58 13.55
CA SER A 153 -8.05 -14.31 14.88
C SER A 153 -6.53 -14.30 14.91
N GLU A 154 -5.86 -15.20 14.17
CA GLU A 154 -4.40 -15.25 14.03
C GLU A 154 -3.89 -14.01 13.27
N ALA A 155 -4.57 -13.64 12.18
CA ALA A 155 -4.25 -12.45 11.39
C ALA A 155 -4.41 -11.16 12.21
N ARG A 156 -5.47 -11.05 13.02
CA ARG A 156 -5.68 -9.90 13.94
C ARG A 156 -4.54 -9.78 14.95
N ARG A 157 -4.16 -10.90 15.58
CA ARG A 157 -3.03 -10.95 16.51
C ARG A 157 -1.73 -10.57 15.81
N LEU A 158 -1.46 -11.07 14.60
CA LEU A 158 -0.28 -10.69 13.83
C LEU A 158 -0.22 -9.19 13.53
N ALA A 159 -1.35 -8.56 13.16
CA ALA A 159 -1.41 -7.12 12.93
C ALA A 159 -1.04 -6.31 14.17
N ILE A 160 -1.53 -6.73 15.34
CA ILE A 160 -1.17 -6.14 16.64
C ILE A 160 0.33 -6.38 16.92
N GLY A 161 0.84 -7.57 16.63
CA GLY A 161 2.25 -7.93 16.79
C GLY A 161 3.19 -7.04 15.98
N ILE A 162 2.81 -6.63 14.77
CA ILE A 162 3.61 -5.70 13.97
C ILE A 162 3.84 -4.38 14.72
N GLN A 163 2.83 -3.88 15.44
CA GLN A 163 2.99 -2.67 16.25
C GLN A 163 3.77 -2.95 17.54
N LEU A 164 3.51 -4.06 18.23
CA LEU A 164 4.18 -4.40 19.49
C LEU A 164 5.69 -4.68 19.36
N VAL A 165 6.16 -5.15 18.19
CA VAL A 165 7.61 -5.32 17.92
C VAL A 165 8.36 -3.98 18.00
N ARG A 166 7.66 -2.86 17.78
CA ARG A 166 8.24 -1.50 17.88
C ARG A 166 8.30 -0.97 19.32
N ASP A 167 7.70 -1.68 20.28
CA ASP A 167 7.59 -1.29 21.69
C ASP A 167 6.85 0.04 21.95
N PRO A 168 5.59 0.16 21.48
CA PRO A 168 4.84 1.42 21.58
C PRO A 168 4.43 1.71 23.03
N VAL A 169 4.41 2.99 23.35
CA VAL A 169 3.93 3.52 24.64
C VAL A 169 2.41 3.48 24.72
N MET A 170 1.74 3.81 23.62
CA MET A 170 0.28 3.78 23.48
C MET A 170 -0.08 3.00 22.21
N LEU A 171 -1.06 2.11 22.31
CA LEU A 171 -1.57 1.31 21.20
C LEU A 171 -3.06 1.59 20.99
N LEU A 172 -3.38 2.10 19.81
CA LEU A 172 -4.75 2.34 19.36
C LEU A 172 -5.23 1.17 18.49
N LEU A 173 -6.41 0.61 18.75
CA LEU A 173 -6.98 -0.53 18.05
C LEU A 173 -8.39 -0.21 17.57
N ASP A 174 -8.61 -0.23 16.25
CA ASP A 174 -9.93 -0.01 15.66
C ASP A 174 -10.67 -1.34 15.43
N GLU A 175 -11.71 -1.58 16.21
CA GLU A 175 -12.61 -2.74 16.17
C GLU A 175 -11.88 -4.10 16.11
N PRO A 176 -10.93 -4.39 17.02
CA PRO A 176 -10.08 -5.58 16.93
C PRO A 176 -10.83 -6.91 17.08
N THR A 177 -12.02 -6.90 17.71
CA THR A 177 -12.85 -8.08 17.94
C THR A 177 -13.88 -8.34 16.84
N GLN A 178 -13.98 -7.46 15.84
CA GLN A 178 -14.99 -7.60 14.80
C GLN A 178 -14.71 -8.81 13.90
N GLY A 179 -15.74 -9.62 13.69
CA GLY A 179 -15.67 -10.84 12.90
C GLY A 179 -14.97 -12.01 13.60
N LEU A 180 -14.66 -11.88 14.90
CA LEU A 180 -14.16 -12.98 15.72
C LEU A 180 -15.30 -13.75 16.38
N ASP A 181 -15.09 -15.04 16.57
CA ASP A 181 -15.94 -15.86 17.43
C ASP A 181 -15.81 -15.40 18.90
N PRO A 182 -16.81 -15.70 19.74
CA PRO A 182 -16.87 -15.19 21.10
C PRO A 182 -15.66 -15.57 21.97
N LEU A 183 -15.11 -16.78 21.77
CA LEU A 183 -13.93 -17.28 22.49
C LEU A 183 -12.65 -16.57 22.03
N SER A 184 -12.43 -16.44 20.71
CA SER A 184 -11.28 -15.70 20.17
C SER A 184 -11.29 -14.23 20.59
N ALA A 185 -12.47 -13.60 20.66
CA ALA A 185 -12.60 -12.21 21.12
C ALA A 185 -12.20 -12.06 22.60
N TYR A 186 -12.66 -12.97 23.46
CA TYR A 186 -12.27 -13.04 24.87
C TYR A 186 -10.75 -13.21 25.03
N LEU A 187 -10.18 -14.20 24.32
CA LEU A 187 -8.74 -14.48 24.34
C LEU A 187 -7.93 -13.27 23.87
N LEU A 188 -8.37 -12.58 22.81
CA LEU A 188 -7.69 -11.40 22.30
C LEU A 188 -7.65 -10.27 23.34
N ILE A 189 -8.77 -9.96 23.98
CA ILE A 189 -8.83 -8.89 24.99
C ILE A 189 -8.03 -9.27 26.24
N SER A 190 -8.09 -10.54 26.67
CA SER A 190 -7.27 -11.06 27.77
C SER A 190 -5.77 -10.90 27.48
N ILE A 191 -5.32 -11.28 26.27
CA ILE A 191 -3.95 -11.10 25.81
C ILE A 191 -3.55 -9.62 25.81
N LEU A 192 -4.41 -8.72 25.34
CA LEU A 192 -4.15 -7.29 25.31
C LEU A 192 -3.99 -6.71 26.72
N SER A 193 -4.87 -7.07 27.66
CA SER A 193 -4.79 -6.64 29.07
C SER A 193 -3.51 -7.14 29.74
N ASN A 194 -3.15 -8.41 29.53
CA ASN A 194 -1.89 -8.96 30.05
C ASN A 194 -0.67 -8.28 29.42
N THR A 195 -0.71 -7.98 28.12
CA THR A 195 0.36 -7.28 27.43
C THR A 195 0.52 -5.86 27.96
N ALA A 196 -0.59 -5.12 28.12
CA ALA A 196 -0.60 -3.77 28.68
C ALA A 196 0.10 -3.72 30.05
N LYS A 197 -0.31 -4.59 30.97
CA LYS A 197 0.26 -4.69 32.33
C LYS A 197 1.73 -5.09 32.33
N LYS A 198 2.12 -6.00 31.43
CA LYS A 198 3.51 -6.49 31.33
C LYS A 198 4.47 -5.45 30.74
N THR A 199 4.04 -4.70 29.72
CA THR A 199 4.90 -3.76 28.99
C THR A 199 4.76 -2.31 29.45
N GLY A 200 3.72 -1.98 30.22
CA GLY A 200 3.35 -0.59 30.50
C GLY A 200 2.76 0.13 29.28
N CYS A 201 2.29 -0.59 28.27
CA CYS A 201 1.65 0.02 27.10
C CYS A 201 0.20 0.36 27.44
N GLY A 202 -0.20 1.63 27.31
CA GLY A 202 -1.62 2.01 27.39
C GLY A 202 -2.36 1.61 26.12
N ILE A 203 -3.52 0.97 26.24
CA ILE A 203 -4.28 0.44 25.09
C ILE A 203 -5.63 1.13 24.99
N LEU A 204 -5.91 1.72 23.83
CA LEU A 204 -7.21 2.27 23.45
C LEU A 204 -7.82 1.35 22.39
N LEU A 205 -8.99 0.79 22.66
CA LEU A 205 -9.65 -0.10 21.70
C LEU A 205 -11.11 0.28 21.51
N SER A 206 -11.60 0.28 20.27
CA SER A 206 -13.02 0.47 19.98
C SER A 206 -13.75 -0.87 19.98
N LEU A 207 -14.91 -0.94 20.64
CA LEU A 207 -15.79 -2.11 20.66
C LEU A 207 -17.18 -1.73 20.15
N GLU A 208 -17.70 -2.53 19.23
CA GLU A 208 -19.09 -2.38 18.75
C GLU A 208 -20.07 -3.18 19.59
N LYS A 209 -19.71 -4.42 19.97
CA LYS A 209 -20.58 -5.35 20.69
C LYS A 209 -19.81 -6.01 21.84
N PRO A 210 -19.69 -5.34 23.00
CA PRO A 210 -18.95 -5.88 24.14
C PRO A 210 -19.69 -7.06 24.77
N ARG A 211 -18.96 -8.13 25.10
CA ARG A 211 -19.49 -9.23 25.90
C ARG A 211 -19.25 -8.97 27.40
N SER A 212 -19.97 -9.66 28.27
CA SER A 212 -19.82 -9.51 29.72
C SER A 212 -18.49 -10.11 30.23
N ASP A 213 -18.00 -11.17 29.59
CA ASP A 213 -16.76 -11.86 29.96
C ASP A 213 -15.50 -11.01 29.75
N VAL A 214 -15.56 -9.97 28.92
CA VAL A 214 -14.42 -9.06 28.71
C VAL A 214 -14.36 -7.91 29.72
N PHE A 215 -15.44 -7.67 30.47
CA PHE A 215 -15.56 -6.60 31.46
C PHE A 215 -14.38 -6.55 32.46
N PRO A 216 -13.89 -7.67 33.02
CA PRO A 216 -12.79 -7.63 34.00
C PRO A 216 -11.43 -7.18 33.44
N PHE A 217 -11.26 -7.19 32.12
CA PHE A 217 -10.01 -6.79 31.45
C PHE A 217 -9.98 -5.32 31.05
N LEU A 218 -11.11 -4.61 31.20
CA LEU A 218 -11.25 -3.22 30.83
C LEU A 218 -11.13 -2.35 32.09
N ASP A 219 -10.04 -1.61 32.19
CA ASP A 219 -9.80 -0.73 33.35
C ASP A 219 -10.66 0.54 33.25
N ARG A 220 -10.87 1.04 32.02
CA ARG A 220 -11.65 2.26 31.75
C ARG A 220 -12.62 2.09 30.58
N ALA A 221 -13.70 2.85 30.58
CA ALA A 221 -14.71 2.85 29.53
C ALA A 221 -15.08 4.29 29.12
N LEU A 222 -15.31 4.47 27.81
CA LEU A 222 -15.85 5.70 27.21
C LEU A 222 -17.06 5.33 26.36
N PHE A 223 -18.23 5.88 26.68
CA PHE A 223 -19.44 5.75 25.87
C PHE A 223 -19.62 6.98 25.01
N LEU A 224 -19.67 6.76 23.70
CA LEU A 224 -19.70 7.80 22.69
C LEU A 224 -20.94 7.63 21.81
N CYS A 225 -21.76 8.68 21.75
CA CYS A 225 -22.99 8.71 20.96
C CYS A 225 -23.16 10.06 20.25
N LEU A 226 -23.44 10.02 18.93
CA LEU A 226 -23.58 11.21 18.08
C LEU A 226 -22.45 12.26 18.29
N GLY A 227 -21.23 11.78 18.53
CA GLY A 227 -20.05 12.61 18.80
C GLY A 227 -19.89 13.12 20.24
N GLY A 228 -20.91 12.99 21.09
CA GLY A 228 -20.90 13.38 22.49
C GLY A 228 -20.47 12.25 23.43
N VAL A 229 -20.00 12.61 24.62
CA VAL A 229 -19.57 11.68 25.67
C VAL A 229 -20.71 11.49 26.68
N VAL A 230 -21.15 10.24 26.85
CA VAL A 230 -22.17 9.86 27.83
C VAL A 230 -21.53 9.47 29.17
N TYR A 231 -20.35 8.86 29.11
CA TYR A 231 -19.56 8.48 30.28
C TYR A 231 -18.10 8.31 29.86
N SER A 232 -17.16 8.73 30.71
CA SER A 232 -15.72 8.54 30.56
C SER A 232 -15.09 8.35 31.93
N GLY A 233 -14.51 7.18 32.21
CA GLY A 233 -13.96 6.91 33.54
C GLY A 233 -13.60 5.45 33.77
N GLY A 234 -13.32 5.10 35.03
CA GLY A 234 -13.03 3.73 35.44
C GLY A 234 -14.24 2.82 35.27
N THR A 235 -14.03 1.58 34.82
CA THR A 235 -15.13 0.64 34.56
C THR A 235 -15.91 0.28 35.83
N ARG A 236 -15.28 0.34 37.01
CA ARG A 236 -15.94 0.09 38.31
C ARG A 236 -16.87 1.23 38.73
N ALA A 237 -16.41 2.47 38.60
CA ALA A 237 -17.19 3.68 38.92
C ALA A 237 -18.39 3.88 37.97
N MET A 238 -18.36 3.24 36.80
CA MET A 238 -19.44 3.31 35.80
C MET A 238 -20.79 2.83 36.37
N LEU A 239 -20.79 1.72 37.10
CA LEU A 239 -22.01 1.15 37.69
C LEU A 239 -22.63 2.12 38.70
N GLU A 240 -21.79 2.71 39.55
CA GLU A 240 -22.20 3.69 40.56
C GLU A 240 -22.74 4.97 39.91
N TYR A 241 -22.07 5.48 38.87
CA TYR A 241 -22.51 6.65 38.12
C TYR A 241 -23.90 6.45 37.50
N PHE A 242 -24.09 5.38 36.72
CA PHE A 242 -25.38 5.12 36.08
C PHE A 242 -26.49 4.82 37.08
N HIS A 243 -26.17 4.19 38.21
CA HIS A 243 -27.11 4.03 39.32
C HIS A 243 -27.54 5.40 39.89
N GLY A 244 -26.60 6.31 40.14
CA GLY A 244 -26.85 7.64 40.68
C GLY A 244 -27.73 8.52 39.79
N ILE A 245 -27.61 8.40 38.46
CA ILE A 245 -28.45 9.16 37.52
C ILE A 245 -29.81 8.49 37.21
N GLY A 246 -30.14 7.39 37.88
CA GLY A 246 -31.44 6.71 37.79
C GLY A 246 -31.53 5.56 36.78
N PHE A 247 -30.41 5.05 36.27
CA PHE A 247 -30.35 3.92 35.32
C PHE A 247 -29.56 2.73 35.92
N PRO A 248 -30.09 2.05 36.95
CA PRO A 248 -29.44 0.86 37.50
C PRO A 248 -29.42 -0.29 36.48
N CYS A 249 -28.28 -0.96 36.33
CA CYS A 249 -28.19 -2.16 35.50
C CYS A 249 -28.92 -3.34 36.18
N PRO A 250 -29.81 -4.06 35.49
CA PRO A 250 -30.38 -5.31 36.00
C PRO A 250 -29.30 -6.38 36.29
N GLN A 251 -29.54 -7.24 37.29
CA GLN A 251 -28.53 -8.20 37.79
C GLN A 251 -28.05 -9.24 36.77
N LEU A 252 -28.91 -9.63 35.82
CA LEU A 252 -28.61 -10.66 34.81
C LEU A 252 -28.26 -10.06 33.44
N GLU A 253 -28.17 -8.75 33.34
CA GLU A 253 -27.77 -8.09 32.10
C GLU A 253 -26.28 -7.79 32.07
N ASN A 254 -25.75 -7.71 30.84
CA ASN A 254 -24.38 -7.28 30.62
C ASN A 254 -24.30 -5.75 30.76
N PRO A 255 -23.59 -5.20 31.76
CA PRO A 255 -23.56 -3.76 31.99
C PRO A 255 -23.04 -2.97 30.78
N LEU A 256 -22.02 -3.48 30.09
CA LEU A 256 -21.46 -2.81 28.91
C LEU A 256 -22.48 -2.72 27.78
N MET A 257 -23.29 -3.76 27.60
CA MET A 257 -24.32 -3.79 26.56
C MET A 257 -25.53 -2.95 26.96
N TYR A 258 -25.97 -3.03 28.22
CA TYR A 258 -27.10 -2.26 28.73
C TYR A 258 -26.86 -0.75 28.56
N TYR A 259 -25.72 -0.24 29.03
CA TYR A 259 -25.39 1.18 28.89
C TYR A 259 -25.07 1.58 27.44
N LEU A 260 -24.58 0.65 26.61
CA LEU A 260 -24.43 0.90 25.19
C LEU A 260 -25.81 1.11 24.54
N CYS A 261 -26.78 0.23 24.80
CA CYS A 261 -28.15 0.36 24.31
C CYS A 261 -28.80 1.66 24.79
N LEU A 262 -28.63 2.02 26.07
CA LEU A 262 -29.08 3.29 26.64
C LEU A 262 -28.48 4.50 25.92
N SER A 263 -27.24 4.38 25.46
CA SER A 263 -26.52 5.41 24.70
C SER A 263 -26.65 5.25 23.17
N THR A 264 -27.65 4.52 22.67
CA THR A 264 -27.91 4.41 21.22
C THR A 264 -29.22 5.08 20.81
N VAL A 265 -29.21 5.74 19.65
CA VAL A 265 -30.41 6.37 19.07
C VAL A 265 -31.21 5.32 18.31
N ASP A 266 -32.52 5.24 18.57
CA ASP A 266 -33.42 4.39 17.78
C ASP A 266 -33.86 5.11 16.50
N ARG A 267 -33.50 4.56 15.34
CA ARG A 267 -33.80 5.14 14.02
C ARG A 267 -35.01 4.50 13.34
N ARG A 268 -35.75 3.62 14.02
CA ARG A 268 -36.88 2.87 13.41
C ARG A 268 -38.10 3.73 13.10
N SER A 269 -38.35 4.78 13.88
CA SER A 269 -39.40 5.76 13.62
C SER A 269 -38.94 7.17 13.99
N ARG A 270 -39.58 8.18 13.41
CA ARG A 270 -39.24 9.60 13.68
C ARG A 270 -39.46 9.96 15.14
N ASP A 271 -40.55 9.49 15.75
CA ASP A 271 -40.88 9.82 17.13
C ASP A 271 -39.87 9.20 18.11
N ARG A 272 -39.54 7.91 17.93
CA ARG A 272 -38.48 7.26 18.74
C ARG A 272 -37.12 7.87 18.54
N PHE A 273 -36.82 8.35 17.32
CA PHE A 273 -35.58 9.07 17.06
C PHE A 273 -35.50 10.36 17.86
N LEU A 274 -36.59 11.14 17.91
CA LEU A 274 -36.65 12.38 18.69
C LEU A 274 -36.56 12.11 20.19
N GLU A 275 -37.33 11.14 20.71
CA GLU A 275 -37.30 10.73 22.12
C GLU A 275 -35.90 10.27 22.56
N SER A 276 -35.31 9.33 21.82
CA SER A 276 -33.98 8.80 22.16
C SER A 276 -32.88 9.85 22.01
N SER A 277 -32.98 10.75 21.02
CA SER A 277 -32.01 11.84 20.86
C SER A 277 -32.06 12.83 22.02
N GLN A 278 -33.26 13.21 22.48
CA GLN A 278 -33.44 14.10 23.64
C GLN A 278 -32.91 13.45 24.92
N GLN A 279 -33.17 12.15 25.13
CA GLN A 279 -32.63 11.40 26.26
C GLN A 279 -31.10 11.41 26.26
N ILE A 280 -30.47 11.17 25.10
CA ILE A 280 -29.01 11.15 24.98
C ILE A 280 -28.42 12.54 25.21
N GLU A 281 -29.04 13.59 24.69
CA GLU A 281 -28.60 14.97 24.93
C GLU A 281 -28.62 15.31 26.43
N ALA A 282 -29.69 14.92 27.14
CA ALA A 282 -29.77 15.06 28.59
C ALA A 282 -28.67 14.27 29.33
N LEU A 283 -28.34 13.05 28.89
CA LEU A 283 -27.26 12.25 29.48
C LEU A 283 -25.88 12.88 29.27
N VAL A 284 -25.61 13.38 28.06
CA VAL A 284 -24.35 14.08 27.73
C VAL A 284 -24.21 15.36 28.55
N GLU A 285 -25.29 16.14 28.68
CA GLU A 285 -25.29 17.36 29.46
C GLU A 285 -25.06 17.09 30.95
N ARG A 286 -25.73 16.07 31.52
CA ARG A 286 -25.51 15.66 32.92
C ARG A 286 -24.06 15.26 33.19
N PHE A 287 -23.49 14.39 32.34
CA PHE A 287 -22.09 13.99 32.50
C PHE A 287 -21.13 15.19 32.46
N SER A 288 -21.38 16.12 31.52
CA SER A 288 -20.57 17.34 31.39
C SER A 288 -20.68 18.29 32.59
N ARG A 289 -21.76 18.23 33.37
CA ARG A 289 -21.94 19.05 34.59
C ARG A 289 -21.30 18.39 35.81
N GLU A 290 -21.45 17.07 35.97
CA GLU A 290 -20.96 16.31 37.13
C GLU A 290 -19.45 16.06 37.10
N THR A 291 -18.87 15.99 35.91
CA THR A 291 -17.42 16.00 35.73
C THR A 291 -16.99 17.40 35.32
N PRO A 292 -16.71 18.32 36.27
CA PRO A 292 -16.12 19.59 35.89
C PRO A 292 -14.84 19.26 35.13
N ILE A 293 -14.72 19.87 33.95
CA ILE A 293 -13.49 19.87 33.16
C ILE A 293 -12.41 20.28 34.16
N SER A 294 -11.50 19.36 34.48
CA SER A 294 -10.35 19.75 35.26
C SER A 294 -9.58 20.70 34.36
N ASP A 295 -9.81 22.00 34.54
CA ASP A 295 -8.88 23.07 34.17
C ASP A 295 -7.63 22.88 35.03
N ALA A 296 -6.99 21.70 34.93
CA ALA A 296 -5.66 21.52 35.41
C ALA A 296 -4.85 22.62 34.70
N PRO A 297 -4.17 23.51 35.45
CA PRO A 297 -3.34 24.50 34.81
C PRO A 297 -2.43 23.74 33.86
N ILE A 298 -2.31 24.23 32.62
CA ILE A 298 -1.24 23.83 31.73
C ILE A 298 0.04 24.15 32.51
N ASN A 299 0.55 23.20 33.27
CA ASN A 299 1.75 23.39 34.06
C ASN A 299 2.84 23.65 33.02
N ASN A 300 3.28 24.90 32.93
CA ASN A 300 4.46 25.32 32.18
C ASN A 300 5.76 24.70 32.73
N MET A 301 5.68 23.72 33.63
CA MET A 301 6.80 22.91 34.10
C MET A 301 6.44 21.43 34.06
N GLY A 302 6.77 20.84 32.92
CA GLY A 302 6.92 19.41 32.73
C GLY A 302 8.15 19.15 31.88
N SER A 303 9.33 19.54 32.37
CA SER A 303 10.63 19.02 31.88
C SER A 303 10.78 17.52 32.21
N GLY A 304 9.72 16.73 32.04
CA GLY A 304 9.79 15.29 31.91
C GLY A 304 10.24 15.01 30.49
N LYS A 305 11.56 14.93 30.28
CA LYS A 305 12.14 14.40 29.04
C LYS A 305 11.45 13.08 28.76
N VAL A 306 10.49 13.05 27.82
CA VAL A 306 9.83 11.82 27.38
C VAL A 306 10.96 10.86 26.99
N PRO A 307 11.18 9.75 27.71
CA PRO A 307 12.37 8.93 27.54
C PRO A 307 12.49 8.46 26.08
N LEU A 308 13.69 8.53 25.51
CA LEU A 308 13.97 8.10 24.13
C LEU A 308 14.01 6.56 24.01
N ALA A 309 12.86 5.90 23.91
CA ALA A 309 12.77 4.46 23.63
C ALA A 309 11.95 4.10 22.38
N TYR A 310 11.76 5.04 21.44
CA TYR A 310 11.13 4.77 20.15
C TYR A 310 11.58 5.87 19.18
N GLY A 311 12.65 5.59 18.43
CA GLY A 311 13.17 6.46 17.38
C GLY A 311 12.86 5.88 16.00
N LYS A 312 12.91 6.71 14.97
CA LYS A 312 12.78 6.25 13.59
C LYS A 312 14.05 5.48 13.21
N PRO A 313 13.97 4.24 12.67
CA PRO A 313 15.13 3.61 12.05
C PRO A 313 15.65 4.49 10.91
N GLY A 314 16.97 4.49 10.69
CA GLY A 314 17.55 5.24 9.57
C GLY A 314 17.02 4.77 8.22
N GLU A 315 16.83 5.69 7.27
CA GLU A 315 16.27 5.43 5.92
C GLU A 315 16.94 4.23 5.22
N LEU A 316 18.28 4.14 5.28
CA LEU A 316 19.02 3.03 4.67
C LEU A 316 18.67 1.68 5.30
N LYS A 317 18.47 1.62 6.61
CA LYS A 317 18.06 0.39 7.30
C LYS A 317 16.65 -0.02 6.91
N VAL A 318 15.75 0.97 6.75
CA VAL A 318 14.38 0.74 6.30
C VAL A 318 14.37 0.21 4.87
N TRP A 319 15.18 0.81 3.98
CA TRP A 319 15.35 0.33 2.61
C TRP A 319 15.86 -1.11 2.56
N ILE A 320 16.91 -1.46 3.30
CA ILE A 320 17.43 -2.84 3.37
C ILE A 320 16.34 -3.80 3.85
N MET A 321 15.58 -3.45 4.89
CA MET A 321 14.50 -4.30 5.39
C MET A 321 13.38 -4.50 4.37
N LEU A 322 12.99 -3.44 3.65
CA LEU A 322 12.01 -3.52 2.58
C LEU A 322 12.54 -4.41 1.45
N TYR A 323 13.77 -4.19 1.01
CA TYR A 323 14.44 -5.00 -0.02
C TYR A 323 14.45 -6.49 0.36
N LEU A 324 14.90 -6.83 1.57
CA LEU A 324 14.91 -8.22 2.06
C LEU A 324 13.49 -8.79 2.18
N LYS A 325 12.50 -7.98 2.54
CA LYS A 325 11.09 -8.40 2.61
C LYS A 325 10.53 -8.71 1.22
N LEU A 326 10.83 -7.90 0.21
CA LEU A 326 10.47 -8.15 -1.19
C LEU A 326 11.16 -9.40 -1.72
N LEU A 327 12.45 -9.55 -1.44
CA LEU A 327 13.25 -10.72 -1.83
C LEU A 327 12.68 -12.00 -1.21
N ALA A 328 12.40 -11.98 0.10
CA ALA A 328 11.84 -13.13 0.82
C ALA A 328 10.43 -13.51 0.33
N SER A 329 9.61 -12.53 -0.05
CA SER A 329 8.29 -12.79 -0.67
C SER A 329 8.46 -13.43 -2.05
N THR A 330 9.43 -12.96 -2.84
CA THR A 330 9.72 -13.46 -4.19
C THR A 330 10.24 -14.90 -4.18
N PHE A 331 11.19 -15.23 -3.29
CA PHE A 331 11.75 -16.57 -3.15
C PHE A 331 10.98 -17.48 -2.18
N SER A 332 9.75 -17.12 -1.82
CA SER A 332 8.93 -18.03 -1.03
C SER A 332 8.63 -19.29 -1.85
N CYS A 333 8.95 -20.48 -1.33
CA CYS A 333 8.62 -21.77 -1.97
C CYS A 333 7.11 -22.09 -1.97
N GLY A 334 6.24 -21.10 -2.08
CA GLY A 334 4.79 -21.22 -2.08
C GLY A 334 4.19 -20.91 -3.43
N MET A 335 2.88 -21.15 -3.57
CA MET A 335 2.16 -20.85 -4.81
C MET A 335 2.34 -19.39 -5.23
N VAL A 336 2.33 -18.46 -4.27
CA VAL A 336 2.54 -17.03 -4.56
C VAL A 336 3.97 -16.72 -5.02
N GLY A 337 4.98 -17.29 -4.37
CA GLY A 337 6.38 -17.06 -4.79
C GLY A 337 6.69 -17.71 -6.13
N MET A 338 6.21 -18.94 -6.38
CA MET A 338 6.31 -19.59 -7.69
C MET A 338 5.60 -18.79 -8.78
N LYS A 339 4.38 -18.29 -8.53
CA LYS A 339 3.67 -17.39 -9.44
C LYS A 339 4.47 -16.12 -9.70
N THR A 340 5.09 -15.54 -8.68
CA THR A 340 5.90 -14.32 -8.78
C THR A 340 7.15 -14.55 -9.63
N LEU A 341 7.87 -15.64 -9.39
CA LEU A 341 9.04 -16.04 -10.17
C LEU A 341 8.67 -16.37 -11.62
N PHE A 342 7.59 -17.11 -11.84
CA PHE A 342 7.09 -17.43 -13.18
C PHE A 342 6.77 -16.16 -13.96
N LEU A 343 6.00 -15.23 -13.36
CA LEU A 343 5.66 -13.97 -14.00
C LEU A 343 6.90 -13.13 -14.30
N ARG A 344 7.86 -13.02 -13.36
CA ARG A 344 9.05 -12.16 -13.52
C ARG A 344 10.10 -12.73 -14.47
N LEU A 345 10.34 -14.05 -14.46
CA LEU A 345 11.45 -14.67 -15.20
C LEU A 345 10.99 -15.34 -16.50
N LEU A 346 9.86 -16.05 -16.50
CA LEU A 346 9.51 -16.99 -17.58
C LEU A 346 8.46 -16.46 -18.54
N LEU A 347 7.63 -15.50 -18.14
CA LEU A 347 6.55 -14.99 -19.00
C LEU A 347 7.08 -14.41 -20.32
N LEU A 348 8.09 -13.52 -20.27
CA LEU A 348 8.65 -12.89 -21.46
C LEU A 348 9.33 -13.92 -22.38
N PRO A 349 10.26 -14.79 -21.92
CA PRO A 349 10.82 -15.86 -22.73
C PRO A 349 9.77 -16.79 -23.34
N LEU A 350 8.71 -17.12 -22.61
CA LEU A 350 7.65 -18.00 -23.11
C LEU A 350 6.87 -17.35 -24.25
N THR A 351 6.54 -16.06 -24.15
CA THR A 351 5.91 -15.33 -25.26
C THR A 351 6.83 -15.22 -26.48
N MET A 352 8.13 -15.02 -26.28
CA MET A 352 9.11 -15.01 -27.38
C MET A 352 9.33 -16.40 -27.97
N GLY A 353 9.24 -17.47 -27.18
CA GLY A 353 9.28 -18.86 -27.67
C GLY A 353 8.06 -19.23 -28.51
N ILE A 354 6.87 -18.75 -28.12
CA ILE A 354 5.67 -18.88 -28.95
C ILE A 354 5.86 -18.14 -30.28
N LEU A 355 6.39 -16.91 -30.24
CA LEU A 355 6.70 -16.16 -31.47
C LEU A 355 7.71 -16.91 -32.34
N TRP A 356 8.77 -17.46 -31.73
CA TRP A 356 9.76 -18.27 -32.44
C TRP A 356 9.08 -19.41 -33.19
N ALA A 357 8.20 -20.17 -32.54
CA ALA A 357 7.47 -21.28 -33.16
C ALA A 357 6.61 -20.87 -34.37
N PHE A 358 6.00 -19.68 -34.35
CA PHE A 358 5.19 -19.17 -35.47
C PHE A 358 6.03 -18.70 -36.67
N TYR A 359 7.25 -18.22 -36.43
CA TYR A 359 8.05 -17.53 -37.44
C TYR A 359 9.27 -18.33 -37.94
N THR A 360 9.49 -19.57 -37.46
CA THR A 360 10.65 -20.40 -37.85
C THR A 360 10.81 -20.62 -39.36
N ASN A 361 9.71 -20.70 -40.11
CA ASN A 361 9.71 -21.04 -41.54
C ASN A 361 9.62 -19.83 -42.48
N VAL A 362 10.05 -18.64 -42.03
CA VAL A 362 10.00 -17.43 -42.87
C VAL A 362 11.19 -17.39 -43.84
N GLY A 363 10.90 -17.61 -45.13
CA GLY A 363 11.86 -17.49 -46.23
C GLY A 363 12.32 -16.05 -46.50
N ASP A 364 13.31 -15.89 -47.37
CA ASP A 364 13.91 -14.60 -47.73
C ASP A 364 13.30 -13.96 -49.00
N ASP A 365 12.05 -14.34 -49.29
CA ASP A 365 11.22 -13.84 -50.39
C ASP A 365 10.48 -12.54 -50.02
N GLY A 366 9.80 -11.91 -50.98
CA GLY A 366 9.00 -10.70 -50.75
C GLY A 366 7.91 -10.85 -49.68
N HIS A 367 7.31 -12.03 -49.56
CA HIS A 367 6.37 -12.34 -48.46
C HIS A 367 7.09 -12.40 -47.10
N GLY A 368 8.31 -12.95 -47.07
CA GLY A 368 9.14 -13.02 -45.87
C GLY A 368 9.53 -11.64 -45.35
N PHE A 369 9.78 -10.69 -46.25
CA PHE A 369 10.07 -9.30 -45.91
C PHE A 369 8.96 -8.64 -45.07
N PHE A 370 7.71 -8.67 -45.54
CA PHE A 370 6.57 -8.12 -44.79
C PHE A 370 6.30 -8.88 -43.50
N THR A 371 6.49 -10.20 -43.52
CA THR A 371 6.33 -11.06 -42.34
C THR A 371 7.34 -10.69 -41.24
N ARG A 372 8.59 -10.39 -41.59
CA ARG A 372 9.63 -9.90 -40.64
C ARG A 372 9.30 -8.52 -40.07
N ASN A 373 8.74 -7.61 -40.86
CA ASN A 373 8.27 -6.32 -40.35
C ASN A 373 7.13 -6.50 -39.32
N GLY A 374 6.19 -7.42 -39.58
CA GLY A 374 5.15 -7.78 -38.61
C GLY A 374 5.68 -8.47 -37.35
N MET A 375 6.77 -9.24 -37.48
CA MET A 375 7.46 -9.86 -36.36
C MET A 375 8.01 -8.81 -35.38
N ILE A 376 8.65 -7.73 -35.87
CA ILE A 376 9.16 -6.63 -35.03
C ILE A 376 8.04 -6.00 -34.20
N LEU A 377 6.89 -5.75 -34.83
CA LEU A 377 5.70 -5.22 -34.15
C LEU A 377 5.24 -6.15 -33.03
N ASN A 378 5.19 -7.46 -33.28
CA ASN A 378 4.78 -8.47 -32.31
C ASN A 378 5.79 -8.63 -31.16
N ILE A 379 7.10 -8.55 -31.43
CA ILE A 379 8.15 -8.56 -30.41
C ILE A 379 7.96 -7.38 -29.43
N LEU A 380 7.80 -6.17 -29.96
CA LEU A 380 7.57 -4.98 -29.15
C LEU A 380 6.25 -5.07 -28.39
N GLY A 381 5.15 -5.41 -29.06
CA GLY A 381 3.83 -5.55 -28.45
C GLY A 381 3.79 -6.55 -27.30
N LEU A 382 4.39 -7.74 -27.49
CA LEU A 382 4.46 -8.78 -26.45
C LEU A 382 5.37 -8.40 -25.29
N SER A 383 6.51 -7.73 -25.56
CA SER A 383 7.39 -7.26 -24.49
C SER A 383 6.72 -6.22 -23.59
N TYR A 384 6.01 -5.25 -24.17
CA TYR A 384 5.18 -4.31 -23.43
C TYR A 384 4.06 -5.02 -22.67
N GLY A 385 3.32 -5.93 -23.32
CA GLY A 385 2.22 -6.68 -22.72
C GLY A 385 2.66 -7.52 -21.52
N CYS A 386 3.84 -8.14 -21.60
CA CYS A 386 4.43 -8.87 -20.48
C CYS A 386 4.72 -7.94 -19.30
N GLY A 387 5.38 -6.79 -19.54
CA GLY A 387 5.67 -5.80 -18.47
C GLY A 387 4.41 -5.28 -17.78
N ILE A 388 3.33 -5.04 -18.54
CA ILE A 388 2.01 -4.65 -18.02
C ILE A 388 1.44 -5.77 -17.13
N LEU A 389 1.36 -6.99 -17.66
CA LEU A 389 0.74 -8.13 -16.97
C LEU A 389 1.46 -8.50 -15.67
N THR A 390 2.79 -8.49 -15.65
CA THR A 390 3.59 -8.76 -14.45
C THR A 390 3.34 -7.70 -13.38
N THR A 391 3.39 -6.42 -13.75
CA THR A 391 3.27 -5.31 -12.82
C THR A 391 1.90 -5.25 -12.16
N ILE A 392 0.84 -5.44 -12.93
CA ILE A 392 -0.55 -5.41 -12.45
C ILE A 392 -0.86 -6.58 -11.53
N SER A 393 -0.22 -7.72 -11.77
CA SER A 393 -0.41 -8.90 -10.93
C SER A 393 0.30 -8.78 -9.58
N LEU A 394 1.42 -8.04 -9.51
CA LEU A 394 2.32 -8.04 -8.35
C LEU A 394 2.30 -6.74 -7.53
N PHE A 395 2.27 -5.58 -8.18
CA PHE A 395 2.40 -4.27 -7.52
C PHE A 395 1.20 -3.83 -6.66
N PRO A 396 -0.07 -4.16 -6.97
CA PRO A 396 -1.21 -3.67 -6.18
C PRO A 396 -1.18 -4.07 -4.69
N ILE A 397 -0.59 -5.22 -4.37
CA ILE A 397 -0.42 -5.69 -2.99
C ILE A 397 0.50 -4.73 -2.21
N TRP A 398 1.62 -4.35 -2.83
CA TRP A 398 2.60 -3.42 -2.27
C TRP A 398 2.04 -2.01 -2.15
N ARG A 399 1.27 -1.57 -3.13
CA ARG A 399 0.53 -0.30 -3.06
C ARG A 399 -0.47 -0.27 -1.90
N LYS A 400 -1.27 -1.32 -1.72
CA LYS A 400 -2.23 -1.40 -0.62
C LYS A 400 -1.51 -1.37 0.74
N LYS A 401 -0.40 -2.10 0.85
CA LYS A 401 0.45 -2.08 2.06
C LYS A 401 1.06 -0.70 2.30
N PHE A 402 1.57 -0.04 1.26
CA PHE A 402 2.09 1.33 1.34
C PHE A 402 1.06 2.33 1.86
N SER A 403 -0.19 2.24 1.40
CA SER A 403 -1.28 3.10 1.88
C SER A 403 -1.55 2.94 3.38
N GLN A 404 -1.32 1.75 3.94
CA GLN A 404 -1.46 1.46 5.37
C GLN A 404 -0.24 1.91 6.18
N ASP A 405 0.97 1.75 5.62
CA ASP A 405 2.23 2.07 6.31
C ASP A 405 2.57 3.58 6.29
N THR A 406 2.10 4.33 5.29
CA THR A 406 2.39 5.77 5.14
C THR A 406 1.89 6.62 6.33
N PRO A 407 0.66 6.44 6.83
CA PRO A 407 0.20 7.14 8.03
C PRO A 407 1.04 6.83 9.29
N GLU A 408 1.66 5.65 9.37
CA GLU A 408 2.57 5.26 10.46
C GLU A 408 3.95 5.93 10.36
N GLY A 409 4.28 6.53 9.22
CA GLY A 409 5.57 7.21 9.02
C GLY A 409 6.76 6.25 9.02
N LEU A 410 6.56 5.00 8.58
CA LEU A 410 7.59 3.96 8.53
C LEU A 410 8.60 4.19 7.40
N TYR A 411 8.13 4.58 6.21
CA TYR A 411 8.94 4.85 5.02
C TYR A 411 8.22 5.79 4.07
N SER A 412 8.99 6.44 3.20
CA SER A 412 8.47 7.28 2.11
C SER A 412 8.16 6.45 0.86
N GLY A 413 7.38 7.03 -0.07
CA GLY A 413 7.07 6.38 -1.35
C GLY A 413 8.30 6.14 -2.22
N THR A 414 9.30 7.02 -2.16
CA THR A 414 10.58 6.84 -2.86
C THR A 414 11.33 5.63 -2.34
N THR A 415 11.43 5.47 -1.01
CA THR A 415 12.12 4.33 -0.39
C THR A 415 11.51 2.99 -0.83
N LEU A 416 10.17 2.93 -0.97
CA LEU A 416 9.47 1.76 -1.51
C LEU A 416 9.83 1.49 -2.97
N LEU A 417 9.75 2.51 -3.83
CA LEU A 417 10.03 2.34 -5.26
C LEU A 417 11.50 1.98 -5.52
N ILE A 418 12.44 2.56 -4.76
CA ILE A 418 13.86 2.17 -4.85
C ILE A 418 14.02 0.69 -4.47
N ALA A 419 13.40 0.24 -3.37
CA ALA A 419 13.45 -1.17 -2.98
C ALA A 419 12.78 -2.08 -4.03
N TYR A 420 11.66 -1.66 -4.61
CA TYR A 420 10.96 -2.40 -5.65
C TYR A 420 11.78 -2.51 -6.94
N ASN A 421 12.34 -1.39 -7.43
CA ASN A 421 13.18 -1.35 -8.62
C ASN A 421 14.49 -2.11 -8.43
N ALA A 422 15.08 -2.09 -7.22
CA ALA A 422 16.28 -2.85 -6.89
C ALA A 422 16.06 -4.38 -7.00
N VAL A 423 14.83 -4.86 -6.76
CA VAL A 423 14.46 -6.25 -7.02
C VAL A 423 14.06 -6.43 -8.48
N SER A 424 13.25 -5.54 -9.03
CA SER A 424 12.61 -5.74 -10.33
C SER A 424 13.57 -5.67 -11.52
N ILE A 425 14.46 -4.69 -11.54
CA ILE A 425 15.36 -4.44 -12.68
C ILE A 425 16.28 -5.65 -12.93
N PRO A 426 16.97 -6.23 -11.92
CA PRO A 426 17.77 -7.45 -12.12
C PRO A 426 16.96 -8.63 -12.68
N PHE A 427 15.75 -8.87 -12.17
CA PHE A 427 14.89 -9.94 -12.68
C PHE A 427 14.47 -9.70 -14.13
N SER A 428 14.10 -8.45 -14.47
CA SER A 428 13.75 -8.08 -15.85
C SER A 428 14.94 -8.24 -16.80
N ALA A 429 16.17 -7.94 -16.36
CA ALA A 429 17.38 -8.11 -17.16
C ALA A 429 17.66 -9.60 -17.43
N VAL A 430 17.57 -10.46 -16.40
CA VAL A 430 17.72 -11.92 -16.58
C VAL A 430 16.64 -12.47 -17.52
N SER A 431 15.39 -12.03 -17.36
CA SER A 431 14.29 -12.45 -18.25
C SER A 431 14.53 -11.99 -19.69
N ALA A 432 15.01 -10.76 -19.89
CA ALA A 432 15.35 -10.22 -21.20
C ALA A 432 16.53 -10.95 -21.85
N VAL A 433 17.55 -11.37 -21.10
CA VAL A 433 18.66 -12.19 -21.61
C VAL A 433 18.14 -13.53 -22.13
N ILE A 434 17.32 -14.23 -21.34
CA ILE A 434 16.75 -15.52 -21.75
C ILE A 434 15.86 -15.33 -23.00
N ALA A 435 15.01 -14.30 -23.00
CA ALA A 435 14.14 -13.99 -24.14
C ALA A 435 14.93 -13.63 -25.40
N SER A 436 16.03 -12.88 -25.25
CA SER A 436 16.93 -12.53 -26.34
C SER A 436 17.57 -13.78 -26.92
N CYS A 437 18.06 -14.71 -26.09
CA CYS A 437 18.63 -15.99 -26.56
C CYS A 437 17.61 -16.82 -27.37
N VAL A 438 16.33 -16.80 -27.00
CA VAL A 438 15.27 -17.53 -27.71
C VAL A 438 14.99 -16.91 -29.08
N ILE A 439 14.93 -15.58 -29.17
CA ILE A 439 14.56 -14.89 -30.41
C ILE A 439 15.74 -14.58 -31.33
N TYR A 440 16.97 -14.54 -30.80
CA TYR A 440 18.19 -14.21 -31.54
C TYR A 440 18.37 -15.02 -32.84
N PRO A 441 18.16 -16.36 -32.86
CA PRO A 441 18.31 -17.16 -34.08
C PRO A 441 17.30 -16.82 -35.19
N LEU A 442 16.18 -16.20 -34.83
CA LEU A 442 15.11 -15.87 -35.77
C LEU A 442 15.37 -14.55 -36.52
N LEU A 443 15.95 -13.58 -35.82
CA LEU A 443 16.28 -12.28 -36.40
C LEU A 443 17.60 -12.29 -37.19
N LEU A 444 18.61 -13.01 -36.69
CA LEU A 444 19.94 -12.98 -37.26
C LEU A 444 20.05 -13.82 -38.55
N ASP A 445 20.82 -13.35 -39.53
CA ASP A 445 21.31 -14.18 -40.61
C ASP A 445 22.55 -14.94 -40.11
N ALA A 446 22.61 -16.25 -40.32
CA ALA A 446 23.63 -17.15 -39.75
C ALA A 446 25.08 -16.78 -40.13
N LYS A 447 25.25 -15.88 -41.12
CA LYS A 447 26.53 -15.40 -41.64
C LYS A 447 27.17 -14.25 -40.84
N TYR A 448 26.42 -13.52 -40.01
CA TYR A 448 26.91 -12.33 -39.30
C TYR A 448 26.69 -12.43 -37.78
N ASN A 449 27.53 -13.20 -37.08
CA ASN A 449 27.44 -13.37 -35.63
C ASN A 449 28.34 -12.35 -34.90
N ASN A 450 27.79 -11.17 -34.57
CA ASN A 450 28.48 -10.15 -33.77
C ASN A 450 27.81 -10.01 -32.39
N GLY A 451 28.61 -9.99 -31.32
CA GLY A 451 28.10 -9.80 -29.96
C GLY A 451 27.39 -8.45 -29.71
N THR A 452 27.66 -7.44 -30.54
CA THR A 452 26.99 -6.12 -30.48
C THR A 452 25.51 -6.21 -30.88
N ILE A 453 25.18 -7.05 -31.87
CA ILE A 453 23.79 -7.25 -32.33
C ILE A 453 22.94 -7.89 -31.22
N PHE A 454 23.52 -8.83 -30.48
CA PHE A 454 22.86 -9.41 -29.31
C PHE A 454 22.60 -8.34 -28.23
N ALA A 455 23.55 -7.43 -28.00
CA ALA A 455 23.39 -6.34 -27.04
C ALA A 455 22.25 -5.38 -27.44
N TYR A 456 22.08 -5.07 -28.73
CA TYR A 456 20.97 -4.22 -29.19
C TYR A 456 19.61 -4.88 -29.00
N LEU A 457 19.48 -6.16 -29.33
CA LEU A 457 18.27 -6.94 -29.09
C LEU A 457 17.93 -6.99 -27.59
N LEU A 458 18.94 -7.22 -26.76
CA LEU A 458 18.81 -7.24 -25.31
C LEU A 458 18.31 -5.89 -24.79
N VAL A 459 18.93 -4.78 -25.22
CA VAL A 459 18.53 -3.43 -24.83
C VAL A 459 17.10 -3.16 -25.26
N ALA A 460 16.74 -3.43 -26.51
CA ALA A 460 15.40 -3.18 -27.04
C ALA A 460 14.29 -3.93 -26.28
N LEU A 461 14.53 -5.20 -25.92
CA LEU A 461 13.60 -6.02 -25.14
C LEU A 461 13.55 -5.63 -23.66
N TRP A 462 14.70 -5.33 -23.07
CA TRP A 462 14.77 -4.94 -21.66
C TRP A 462 14.15 -3.56 -21.43
N SER A 463 14.48 -2.58 -22.26
CA SER A 463 13.96 -1.21 -22.13
C SER A 463 12.46 -1.14 -22.40
N SER A 464 11.93 -1.93 -23.35
CA SER A 464 10.48 -2.01 -23.60
C SER A 464 9.72 -2.61 -22.41
N TYR A 465 10.24 -3.69 -21.82
CA TYR A 465 9.66 -4.30 -20.62
C TYR A 465 9.65 -3.32 -19.44
N VAL A 466 10.80 -2.70 -19.14
CA VAL A 466 10.94 -1.77 -18.02
C VAL A 466 10.07 -0.53 -18.20
N LEU A 467 9.97 0.01 -19.43
CA LEU A 467 9.07 1.13 -19.72
C LEU A 467 7.62 0.78 -19.39
N ALA A 468 7.13 -0.38 -19.85
CA ALA A 468 5.77 -0.83 -19.57
C ALA A 468 5.51 -1.02 -18.07
N GLU A 469 6.48 -1.56 -17.34
CA GLU A 469 6.42 -1.69 -15.89
C GLU A 469 6.31 -0.33 -15.20
N GLN A 470 7.19 0.61 -15.52
CA GLN A 470 7.20 1.94 -14.88
C GLN A 470 5.95 2.75 -15.25
N LEU A 471 5.47 2.66 -16.49
CA LEU A 471 4.20 3.28 -16.89
C LEU A 471 3.02 2.69 -16.11
N SER A 472 3.00 1.38 -15.92
CA SER A 472 1.97 0.70 -15.13
C SER A 472 1.97 1.13 -13.66
N ILE A 473 3.16 1.30 -13.05
CA ILE A 473 3.30 1.82 -11.68
C ILE A 473 2.73 3.24 -11.58
N ALA A 474 3.01 4.11 -12.56
CA ALA A 474 2.51 5.48 -12.59
C ALA A 474 0.97 5.53 -12.61
N PHE A 475 0.32 4.76 -13.48
CA PHE A 475 -1.14 4.69 -13.56
C PHE A 475 -1.77 4.04 -12.32
N LEU A 476 -1.09 3.06 -11.73
CA LEU A 476 -1.47 2.47 -10.45
C LEU A 476 -1.28 3.43 -9.27
N LEU A 477 -0.75 4.64 -9.42
CA LEU A 477 -0.86 5.66 -8.36
C LEU A 477 -2.30 6.20 -8.28
N VAL A 478 -2.90 6.48 -9.44
CA VAL A 478 -4.17 7.22 -9.57
C VAL A 478 -5.39 6.29 -9.63
N VAL A 479 -5.30 5.20 -10.40
CA VAL A 479 -6.45 4.32 -10.69
C VAL A 479 -6.61 3.27 -9.59
N LYS A 480 -7.82 3.11 -9.03
CA LYS A 480 -8.08 2.11 -7.95
C LYS A 480 -7.99 0.67 -8.45
N VAL A 481 -8.67 0.39 -9.55
CA VAL A 481 -8.80 -0.97 -10.08
C VAL A 481 -7.59 -1.28 -10.98
N PRO A 482 -6.81 -2.33 -10.69
CA PRO A 482 -5.59 -2.63 -11.43
C PRO A 482 -5.86 -2.99 -12.89
N PHE A 483 -7.00 -3.61 -13.19
CA PHE A 483 -7.43 -3.93 -14.55
C PHE A 483 -7.69 -2.68 -15.41
N ASN A 484 -8.31 -1.64 -14.84
CA ASN A 484 -8.54 -0.39 -15.57
C ASN A 484 -7.22 0.36 -15.85
N ALA A 485 -6.25 0.26 -14.94
CA ALA A 485 -4.91 0.77 -15.18
C ALA A 485 -4.23 0.02 -16.35
N ALA A 486 -4.39 -1.31 -16.42
CA ALA A 486 -3.93 -2.13 -17.55
C ALA A 486 -4.42 -1.59 -18.88
N ILE A 487 -5.74 -1.41 -18.98
CA ILE A 487 -6.40 -1.02 -20.22
C ILE A 487 -5.89 0.36 -20.66
N ALA A 488 -5.80 1.32 -19.74
CA ALA A 488 -5.29 2.66 -20.03
C ALA A 488 -3.84 2.62 -20.54
N VAL A 489 -2.97 1.88 -19.86
CA VAL A 489 -1.55 1.74 -20.24
C VAL A 489 -1.40 1.05 -21.60
N THR A 490 -2.18 -0.01 -21.84
CA THR A 490 -2.21 -0.71 -23.13
C THR A 490 -2.64 0.23 -24.26
N TYR A 491 -3.67 1.06 -24.07
CA TYR A 491 -4.07 2.03 -25.10
C TYR A 491 -2.96 3.04 -25.41
N VAL A 492 -2.31 3.59 -24.38
CA VAL A 492 -1.18 4.52 -24.57
C VAL A 492 -0.06 3.86 -25.36
N LEU A 493 0.30 2.61 -25.02
CA LEU A 493 1.38 1.89 -25.68
C LEU A 493 1.00 1.46 -27.10
N VAL A 494 -0.23 1.03 -27.35
CA VAL A 494 -0.71 0.71 -28.71
C VAL A 494 -0.68 1.95 -29.62
N ILE A 495 -1.10 3.11 -29.11
CA ILE A 495 -1.00 4.38 -29.87
C ILE A 495 0.47 4.70 -30.16
N SER A 496 1.36 4.57 -29.17
CA SER A 496 2.80 4.80 -29.36
C SER A 496 3.44 3.81 -30.35
N LEU A 497 2.97 2.57 -30.37
CA LEU A 497 3.42 1.52 -31.28
C LEU A 497 2.96 1.82 -32.71
N ALA A 498 1.70 2.22 -32.89
CA ALA A 498 1.13 2.54 -34.19
C ALA A 498 1.75 3.79 -34.84
N LEU A 499 2.04 4.82 -34.03
CA LEU A 499 2.56 6.10 -34.53
C LEU A 499 4.09 6.10 -34.70
N ALA A 500 4.83 5.46 -33.79
CA ALA A 500 6.27 5.66 -33.70
C ALA A 500 7.13 4.42 -33.93
N SER A 501 6.58 3.22 -34.08
CA SER A 501 7.41 2.04 -34.39
C SER A 501 7.95 2.00 -35.83
N GLY A 502 7.38 2.76 -36.77
CA GLY A 502 7.76 2.68 -38.19
C GLY A 502 7.21 1.44 -38.93
N THR A 503 6.78 0.39 -38.22
CA THR A 503 6.27 -0.87 -38.82
C THR A 503 4.89 -0.72 -39.44
N VAL A 504 3.97 -0.02 -38.75
CA VAL A 504 2.57 0.18 -39.18
C VAL A 504 2.45 1.35 -40.17
N ARG A 505 3.13 2.47 -39.88
CA ARG A 505 3.19 3.66 -40.74
C ARG A 505 4.63 4.12 -40.90
N SER A 506 5.00 4.49 -42.13
CA SER A 506 6.29 5.13 -42.43
C SER A 506 6.29 6.57 -41.91
N PHE A 507 7.44 7.04 -41.40
CA PHE A 507 7.58 8.41 -40.92
C PHE A 507 7.49 9.45 -42.04
N LYS A 508 7.88 9.11 -43.28
CA LYS A 508 7.74 10.00 -44.44
C LYS A 508 6.27 10.31 -44.76
N GLY A 509 5.36 9.39 -44.39
CA GLY A 509 3.92 9.57 -44.54
C GLY A 509 3.25 10.36 -43.41
N LEU A 510 3.98 10.75 -42.36
CA LEU A 510 3.44 11.54 -41.25
C LEU A 510 3.58 13.05 -41.52
N GLN A 511 2.65 13.85 -41.00
CA GLN A 511 2.84 15.30 -40.97
C GLN A 511 4.04 15.69 -40.09
N PRO A 512 4.76 16.78 -40.40
CA PRO A 512 6.01 17.15 -39.72
C PRO A 512 5.89 17.25 -38.19
N TRP A 513 4.82 17.86 -37.67
CA TRP A 513 4.59 17.99 -36.22
C TRP A 513 4.42 16.62 -35.54
N LEU A 514 3.81 15.65 -36.22
CA LEU A 514 3.59 14.31 -35.69
C LEU A 514 4.88 13.50 -35.74
N GLN A 515 5.70 13.71 -36.77
CA GLN A 515 7.05 13.16 -36.88
C GLN A 515 7.93 13.63 -35.71
N ASP A 516 7.89 14.92 -35.36
CA ASP A 516 8.64 15.44 -34.21
C ASP A 516 8.17 14.84 -32.88
N ASN A 517 6.86 14.64 -32.70
CA ASN A 517 6.32 13.96 -31.52
C ASN A 517 6.82 12.51 -31.38
N THR A 518 7.12 11.81 -32.48
CA THR A 518 7.68 10.44 -32.39
C THR A 518 9.06 10.40 -31.74
N LYS A 519 9.84 11.49 -31.78
CA LYS A 519 11.14 11.58 -31.09
C LYS A 519 10.99 11.50 -29.57
N GLY A 520 9.82 11.89 -29.04
CA GLY A 520 9.48 11.81 -27.61
C GLY A 520 8.99 10.43 -27.16
N THR A 521 9.05 9.39 -28.02
CA THR A 521 8.52 8.06 -27.70
C THR A 521 9.60 6.99 -27.76
N HIS A 522 9.66 6.16 -26.72
CA HIS A 522 10.58 5.02 -26.63
C HIS A 522 10.43 4.04 -27.81
N THR A 523 9.20 3.82 -28.29
CA THR A 523 8.89 2.88 -29.38
C THR A 523 9.65 3.16 -30.66
N ARG A 524 10.03 4.43 -30.92
CA ARG A 524 10.86 4.81 -32.07
C ARG A 524 12.24 4.17 -32.01
N TYR A 525 12.94 4.36 -30.90
CA TYR A 525 14.32 3.93 -30.71
C TYR A 525 14.42 2.40 -30.61
N ALA A 526 13.54 1.77 -29.81
CA ALA A 526 13.53 0.31 -29.68
C ALA A 526 13.17 -0.39 -31.01
N SER A 527 12.29 0.21 -31.81
CA SER A 527 11.96 -0.33 -33.13
C SER A 527 13.08 -0.12 -34.13
N SER A 528 13.75 1.04 -34.11
CA SER A 528 14.92 1.32 -34.96
C SER A 528 16.01 0.25 -34.78
N LEU A 529 16.35 -0.10 -33.53
CA LEU A 529 17.28 -1.19 -33.21
C LEU A 529 16.83 -2.53 -33.79
N LEU A 530 15.55 -2.89 -33.66
CA LEU A 530 15.05 -4.15 -34.21
C LEU A 530 15.06 -4.18 -35.75
N HIS A 531 14.86 -3.04 -36.41
CA HIS A 531 14.93 -2.93 -37.87
C HIS A 531 16.38 -3.01 -38.37
N SER A 532 17.34 -2.38 -37.69
CA SER A 532 18.76 -2.48 -38.08
C SER A 532 19.21 -3.94 -38.03
N ILE A 533 18.85 -4.66 -36.95
CA ILE A 533 19.15 -6.08 -36.77
C ILE A 533 18.47 -6.95 -37.85
N ALA A 534 17.20 -6.70 -38.17
CA ALA A 534 16.44 -7.56 -39.07
C ALA A 534 16.78 -7.37 -40.55
N PHE A 535 17.17 -6.16 -40.98
CA PHE A 535 17.27 -5.81 -42.39
C PHE A 535 18.66 -5.37 -42.86
N GLN A 536 19.50 -4.77 -42.02
CA GLN A 536 20.76 -4.16 -42.48
C GLN A 536 21.83 -5.21 -42.86
N SER A 537 21.84 -6.37 -42.21
CA SER A 537 22.83 -7.43 -42.44
C SER A 537 22.39 -8.53 -43.43
N ARG A 538 21.14 -8.50 -43.91
CA ARG A 538 20.53 -9.63 -44.65
C ARG A 538 20.32 -9.29 -46.14
N LYS A 539 20.77 -10.17 -47.03
CA LYS A 539 20.51 -10.06 -48.47
C LYS A 539 19.21 -10.81 -48.80
N LEU A 540 18.20 -10.08 -49.24
CA LEU A 540 16.90 -10.65 -49.61
C LEU A 540 16.86 -10.94 -51.11
N ASN A 541 16.48 -12.17 -51.48
CA ASN A 541 16.43 -12.61 -52.87
C ASN A 541 14.99 -12.49 -53.39
N CYS A 542 14.58 -11.29 -53.77
CA CYS A 542 13.26 -11.10 -54.36
C CYS A 542 13.33 -11.31 -55.88
N THR A 543 12.79 -12.42 -56.37
CA THR A 543 12.57 -12.65 -57.80
C THR A 543 11.36 -11.83 -58.28
N PRO A 544 11.44 -11.16 -59.45
CA PRO A 544 10.38 -10.27 -59.94
C PRO A 544 9.17 -11.00 -60.52
N THR A 545 8.88 -12.23 -60.09
CA THR A 545 7.84 -13.08 -60.69
C THR A 545 6.42 -12.77 -60.20
N ALA A 546 6.25 -11.93 -59.17
CA ALA A 546 4.95 -11.60 -58.61
C ALA A 546 4.83 -10.11 -58.25
N SER A 547 4.92 -9.20 -59.24
CA SER A 547 4.51 -7.77 -59.22
C SER A 547 4.91 -6.86 -58.03
N VAL A 548 5.65 -7.35 -57.04
CA VAL A 548 6.07 -6.66 -55.83
C VAL A 548 7.59 -6.56 -55.88
N ILE A 549 8.08 -5.36 -56.18
CA ILE A 549 9.51 -5.05 -56.14
C ILE A 549 9.91 -4.86 -54.68
N CYS A 550 10.84 -5.66 -54.17
CA CYS A 550 11.39 -5.43 -52.83
C CYS A 550 12.32 -4.21 -52.84
N PRO A 551 12.09 -3.21 -51.96
CA PRO A 551 13.03 -2.11 -51.81
C PRO A 551 14.37 -2.62 -51.28
N LYS A 552 15.47 -1.93 -51.63
CA LYS A 552 16.76 -2.19 -50.98
C LYS A 552 16.61 -1.94 -49.47
N PRO A 553 17.28 -2.72 -48.60
CA PRO A 553 17.16 -2.55 -47.15
C PRO A 553 17.41 -1.12 -46.67
N ALA A 554 18.42 -0.43 -47.22
CA ALA A 554 18.72 0.97 -46.90
C ALA A 554 17.61 1.94 -47.33
N ASP A 555 17.05 1.75 -48.54
CA ASP A 555 15.95 2.59 -49.05
C ASP A 555 14.67 2.38 -48.23
N PHE A 556 14.41 1.14 -47.80
CA PHE A 556 13.30 0.82 -46.91
C PHE A 556 13.46 1.44 -45.52
N MET A 557 14.66 1.34 -44.93
CA MET A 557 14.95 1.98 -43.65
C MET A 557 14.83 3.49 -43.75
N HIS A 558 15.34 4.10 -44.82
CA HIS A 558 15.18 5.53 -45.08
C HIS A 558 13.71 5.95 -45.22
N GLU A 559 12.89 5.18 -45.94
CA GLU A 559 11.46 5.45 -46.07
C GLU A 559 10.73 5.32 -44.73
N ARG A 560 11.09 4.33 -43.91
CA ARG A 560 10.36 3.98 -42.69
C ARG A 560 10.81 4.79 -41.47
N LEU A 561 12.12 4.91 -41.27
CA LEU A 561 12.76 5.53 -40.11
C LEU A 561 13.23 6.97 -40.38
N GLY A 562 13.21 7.42 -41.64
CA GLY A 562 13.59 8.78 -42.04
C GLY A 562 15.10 9.04 -41.98
N LEU A 563 15.92 8.01 -41.76
CA LEU A 563 17.38 8.08 -41.73
C LEU A 563 17.94 6.91 -42.57
N PRO A 564 18.95 7.15 -43.43
CA PRO A 564 19.53 6.11 -44.28
C PRO A 564 20.37 5.11 -43.46
N ASP A 565 21.04 5.60 -42.41
CA ASP A 565 21.79 4.81 -41.43
C ASP A 565 21.33 5.23 -40.02
N PRO A 566 20.64 4.37 -39.26
CA PRO A 566 20.29 4.67 -37.88
C PRO A 566 21.56 4.67 -37.01
N ASP A 567 21.74 5.71 -36.20
CA ASP A 567 22.81 5.74 -35.20
C ASP A 567 22.40 4.87 -34.01
N GLU A 568 22.80 3.60 -34.07
CA GLU A 568 22.47 2.57 -33.07
C GLU A 568 22.92 2.97 -31.66
N THR A 569 23.97 3.80 -31.54
CA THR A 569 24.47 4.25 -30.23
C THR A 569 23.51 5.23 -29.56
N ILE A 570 22.92 6.15 -30.34
CA ILE A 570 21.90 7.08 -29.87
C ILE A 570 20.63 6.32 -29.52
N ASP A 571 20.24 5.35 -30.33
CA ASP A 571 19.04 4.55 -30.11
C ASP A 571 19.14 3.71 -28.82
N VAL A 572 20.31 3.12 -28.53
CA VAL A 572 20.60 2.42 -27.27
C VAL A 572 20.54 3.38 -26.09
N ALA A 573 21.21 4.53 -26.18
CA ALA A 573 21.26 5.52 -25.10
C ALA A 573 19.86 6.07 -24.78
N ALA A 574 19.09 6.41 -25.82
CA ALA A 574 17.72 6.91 -25.69
C ALA A 574 16.79 5.85 -25.08
N SER A 575 16.87 4.59 -25.54
CA SER A 575 16.03 3.50 -25.01
C SER A 575 16.25 3.27 -23.52
N CYS A 576 17.52 3.24 -23.08
CA CYS A 576 17.88 3.15 -21.67
C CYS A 576 17.44 4.40 -20.88
N ALA A 577 17.59 5.60 -21.45
CA ALA A 577 17.21 6.86 -20.82
C ALA A 577 15.70 6.94 -20.54
N PHE A 578 14.83 6.47 -21.45
CA PHE A 578 13.39 6.41 -21.21
C PHE A 578 13.03 5.44 -20.07
N ALA A 579 13.63 4.24 -20.06
CA ALA A 579 13.36 3.24 -19.04
C ALA A 579 13.77 3.71 -17.63
N VAL A 580 14.99 4.25 -17.49
CA VAL A 580 15.52 4.74 -16.21
C VAL A 580 14.90 6.09 -15.83
N GLY A 581 14.68 6.98 -16.80
CA GLY A 581 14.07 8.29 -16.60
C GLY A 581 12.65 8.19 -16.07
N LEU A 582 11.84 7.25 -16.59
CA LEU A 582 10.48 7.04 -16.10
C LEU A 582 10.47 6.46 -14.67
N ALA A 583 11.45 5.61 -14.33
CA ALA A 583 11.63 5.14 -12.95
C ALA A 583 11.96 6.30 -12.00
N ALA A 584 12.84 7.23 -12.39
CA ALA A 584 13.16 8.43 -11.63
C ALA A 584 11.94 9.38 -11.50
N PHE A 585 11.18 9.55 -12.59
CA PHE A 585 9.94 10.32 -12.57
C PHE A 585 8.90 9.74 -11.61
N ASN A 586 8.74 8.41 -11.58
CA ASN A 586 7.87 7.74 -10.62
C ASN A 586 8.29 7.95 -9.17
N MET A 587 9.60 7.97 -8.89
CA MET A 587 10.11 8.31 -7.56
C MET A 587 9.67 9.73 -7.16
N LEU A 588 9.78 10.70 -8.06
CA LEU A 588 9.31 12.07 -7.80
C LEU A 588 7.79 12.13 -7.60
N LEU A 589 7.01 11.40 -8.40
CA LEU A 589 5.55 11.34 -8.23
C LEU A 589 5.13 10.79 -6.86
N TYR A 590 5.81 9.75 -6.37
CA TYR A 590 5.52 9.14 -5.07
C TYR A 590 6.07 9.93 -3.88
N LEU A 591 6.87 10.98 -4.12
CA LEU A 591 7.28 11.92 -3.09
C LEU A 591 6.14 12.88 -2.73
N PHE A 592 5.26 13.20 -3.68
CA PHE A 592 4.10 14.04 -3.43
C PHE A 592 3.00 13.27 -2.68
N PRO A 593 2.37 13.89 -1.67
CA PRO A 593 1.29 13.24 -0.94
C PRO A 593 0.13 12.93 -1.90
N MET A 594 -0.32 11.68 -1.92
CA MET A 594 -1.48 11.29 -2.73
C MET A 594 -2.66 12.24 -2.45
N PRO A 595 -3.35 12.73 -3.51
CA PRO A 595 -4.54 13.58 -3.35
C PRO A 595 -5.54 12.93 -2.41
N ARG A 596 -6.26 13.72 -1.59
CA ARG A 596 -7.24 13.22 -0.60
C ARG A 596 -8.24 12.25 -1.24
N CYS A 597 -8.71 12.62 -2.42
CA CYS A 597 -9.63 11.86 -3.24
C CYS A 597 -9.13 10.46 -3.64
N VAL A 598 -7.82 10.35 -3.89
CA VAL A 598 -7.14 9.09 -4.17
C VAL A 598 -7.00 8.32 -2.87
N ARG A 599 -6.53 8.95 -1.78
CA ARG A 599 -6.32 8.31 -0.47
C ARG A 599 -7.61 7.68 0.10
N GLN A 600 -8.76 8.35 0.01
CA GLN A 600 -10.04 7.79 0.47
C GLN A 600 -10.44 6.55 -0.31
N LYS A 601 -10.24 6.53 -1.63
CA LYS A 601 -10.51 5.36 -2.47
C LYS A 601 -9.71 4.11 -2.04
N PHE A 602 -8.61 4.26 -1.30
CA PHE A 602 -7.77 3.14 -0.81
C PHE A 602 -7.92 2.83 0.68
N LYS A 603 -8.75 3.57 1.43
CA LYS A 603 -9.03 3.26 2.84
C LYS A 603 -9.87 1.98 3.00
N ASP A 604 -10.64 1.63 1.97
CA ASP A 604 -11.49 0.43 1.86
C ASP A 604 -10.98 -0.51 0.74
#